data_AF-A0A3D2JTU0-F1
#
_entry.id   AF-A0A3D2JTU0-F1
#
_cell.length_a   1.000
_cell.length_b   1.000
_cell.length_c   1.000
_cell.angle_alpha   90.00
_cell.angle_beta   90.00
_cell.angle_gamma   90.00
#
_symmetry.space_group_name_H-M   'P 1'
#
loop_
_entity.id
_entity.type
_entity.pdbx_description
1 polymer ?
#
loop_
_entity_poly.entity_id
_entity_poly.type
_entity_poly.pdbx_seq_one_letter_code
_entity_poly.pdbx_strand_id
1 'polypeptide(L)'
;MDSLEDNAASDDMVKGQRQYGKHEVAHCCPHCGENMVRFRYRGYNLEIESCPTDAGFWLDKSEDKKIRAVMSKRESNFRRAATAERTWHRERRGDKVGIFQRVKELLG
;
A
#
# COMPACT_ATOMS: atom_id res chain seq x y z
N MET A 1 3.77 7.02 -11.67
CA MET A 1 4.06 6.62 -10.28
C MET A 1 5.06 5.47 -10.25
N ASP A 2 4.87 4.45 -11.09
CA ASP A 2 5.88 3.39 -11.29
C ASP A 2 7.29 3.94 -11.50
N SER A 3 7.43 4.93 -12.38
CA SER A 3 8.72 5.56 -12.68
C SER A 3 9.37 6.29 -11.50
N LEU A 4 8.61 6.80 -10.52
CA LEU A 4 9.20 7.47 -9.35
C LEU A 4 9.66 6.46 -8.30
N GLU A 5 8.90 5.36 -8.16
CA GLU A 5 9.29 4.28 -7.27
C GLU A 5 10.47 3.46 -7.85
N ASP A 6 10.61 3.39 -9.17
CA ASP A 6 11.74 2.73 -9.85
C ASP A 6 13.06 3.48 -9.61
N ASN A 7 13.03 4.81 -9.54
CA ASN A 7 14.23 5.63 -9.32
C ASN A 7 14.67 5.73 -7.85
N ALA A 8 13.82 5.31 -6.90
CA ALA A 8 14.08 5.44 -5.46
C ALA A 8 14.29 4.10 -4.74
N ALA A 9 14.08 2.97 -5.42
CA ALA A 9 14.33 1.64 -4.88
C ALA A 9 15.78 1.23 -5.14
N SER A 10 16.58 1.11 -4.08
CA SER A 10 17.85 0.38 -4.12
C SER A 10 17.60 -1.12 -4.32
N ASP A 11 18.61 -1.90 -4.71
CA ASP A 11 18.50 -3.38 -4.82
C ASP A 11 17.94 -4.04 -3.55
N ASP A 12 18.24 -3.48 -2.37
CA ASP A 12 17.71 -3.94 -1.07
C ASP A 12 16.25 -3.54 -0.80
N MET A 13 15.63 -2.73 -1.66
CA MET A 13 14.23 -2.30 -1.56
C MET A 13 13.36 -3.08 -2.54
N VAL A 14 12.86 -4.24 -2.12
CA VAL A 14 11.72 -4.88 -2.79
C VAL A 14 10.55 -3.90 -2.75
N LYS A 15 10.14 -3.38 -3.92
CA LYS A 15 9.09 -2.36 -4.06
C LYS A 15 7.90 -2.68 -3.15
N GLY A 16 7.70 -1.81 -2.17
CA GLY A 16 6.56 -1.87 -1.27
C GLY A 16 6.65 -2.88 -0.11
N GLN A 17 7.74 -3.60 0.15
CA GLN A 17 7.85 -4.52 1.29
C GLN A 17 8.91 -4.09 2.30
N ARG A 18 8.70 -2.94 2.96
CA ARG A 18 9.59 -2.54 4.05
C ARG A 18 9.34 -3.42 5.27
N GLN A 19 10.37 -4.17 5.67
CA GLN A 19 10.38 -5.06 6.82
C GLN A 19 11.11 -4.37 7.98
N TYR A 20 10.49 -4.31 9.16
CA TYR A 20 11.09 -3.66 10.33
C TYR A 20 11.18 -4.63 11.51
N GLY A 21 12.17 -4.43 12.40
CA GLY A 21 12.27 -5.18 13.65
C GLY A 21 12.45 -6.70 13.46
N LYS A 22 13.28 -7.09 12.49
CA LYS A 22 13.55 -8.50 12.20
C LYS A 22 14.17 -9.19 13.41
N HIS A 23 13.64 -10.36 13.77
CA HIS A 23 14.21 -11.24 14.79
C HIS A 23 13.86 -12.69 14.48
N GLU A 24 14.71 -13.63 14.90
CA GLU A 24 14.46 -15.07 14.74
C GLU A 24 13.38 -15.56 15.71
N VAL A 25 12.64 -16.58 15.29
CA VAL A 25 11.66 -17.30 16.14
C VAL A 25 12.04 -18.76 16.30
N ALA A 26 11.51 -19.39 17.35
CA ALA A 26 11.93 -20.72 17.78
C ALA A 26 11.47 -21.88 16.89
N HIS A 27 10.58 -21.64 15.92
CA HIS A 27 10.09 -22.66 15.01
C HIS A 27 10.69 -22.53 13.61
N CYS A 28 10.90 -23.70 12.99
CA CYS A 28 11.52 -23.84 11.70
C CYS A 28 10.52 -23.68 10.55
N CYS A 29 11.03 -23.21 9.41
CA CYS A 29 10.31 -23.22 8.16
C CYS A 29 10.07 -24.67 7.69
N PRO A 30 8.82 -25.07 7.38
CA PRO A 30 8.54 -26.43 6.90
C PRO A 30 9.09 -26.70 5.49
N HIS A 31 9.52 -25.66 4.76
CA HIS A 31 10.10 -25.81 3.43
C HIS A 31 11.62 -26.05 3.48
N CYS A 32 12.38 -25.29 4.28
CA CYS A 32 13.84 -25.37 4.31
C CYS A 32 14.46 -25.85 5.63
N GLY A 33 13.67 -25.95 6.71
CA GLY A 33 14.14 -26.37 8.03
C GLY A 33 14.84 -25.30 8.87
N GLU A 34 15.15 -24.13 8.30
CA GLU A 34 15.80 -23.01 9.00
C GLU A 34 14.84 -22.25 9.93
N ASN A 35 15.38 -21.59 10.96
CA ASN A 35 14.60 -20.74 11.86
C ASN A 35 13.91 -19.62 11.08
N MET A 36 12.62 -19.43 11.34
CA MET A 36 11.87 -18.36 10.70
C MET A 36 12.28 -16.99 11.23
N VAL A 37 12.07 -15.97 10.40
CA VAL A 37 12.29 -14.57 10.77
C VAL A 37 10.94 -13.88 10.90
N ARG A 38 10.67 -13.31 12.06
CA ARG A 38 9.50 -12.47 12.31
C ARG A 38 9.85 -11.00 12.15
N PHE A 39 8.95 -10.24 11.53
CA PHE A 39 9.13 -8.82 11.28
C PHE A 39 7.79 -8.08 11.21
N ARG A 40 7.80 -6.76 11.39
CA ARG A 40 6.62 -5.91 11.22
C ARG A 40 6.33 -5.64 9.75
N TYR A 41 5.16 -6.06 9.32
CA TYR A 41 4.69 -5.95 7.96
C TYR A 41 4.35 -4.49 7.59
N ARG A 42 5.10 -3.91 6.65
CA ARG A 42 4.87 -2.56 6.10
C ARG A 42 4.76 -1.46 7.17
N GLY A 43 5.41 -1.64 8.31
CA GLY A 43 5.39 -0.69 9.43
C GLY A 43 4.09 -0.68 10.25
N TYR A 44 3.13 -1.57 9.96
CA TYR A 44 1.95 -1.74 10.80
C TYR A 44 2.30 -2.50 12.07
N ASN A 45 1.44 -2.38 13.10
CA ASN A 45 1.49 -3.24 14.29
C ASN A 45 0.93 -4.65 13.97
N LEU A 46 1.56 -5.28 12.99
CA LEU A 46 1.22 -6.60 12.45
C LEU A 46 2.55 -7.29 12.14
N GLU A 47 2.89 -8.28 12.94
CA GLU A 47 4.06 -9.12 12.69
C GLU A 47 3.65 -10.32 11.86
N ILE A 48 4.53 -10.73 10.95
CA ILE A 48 4.40 -11.95 10.14
C ILE A 48 5.76 -12.62 10.05
N GLU A 49 5.74 -13.88 9.62
CA GLU A 49 6.95 -14.70 9.51
C GLU A 49 7.31 -14.94 8.05
N SER A 50 8.60 -14.80 7.73
CA SER A 50 9.17 -15.16 6.44
C SER A 50 10.19 -16.27 6.58
N CYS A 51 10.27 -17.08 5.52
CA CYS A 51 11.38 -17.99 5.37
C CYS A 51 12.68 -17.20 5.08
N PRO A 52 13.79 -17.53 5.76
CA PRO A 52 15.08 -16.86 5.52
C PRO A 52 15.67 -17.17 4.13
N THR A 53 15.22 -18.26 3.48
CA THR A 53 15.67 -18.68 2.14
C THR A 53 14.64 -18.34 1.05
N ASP A 54 13.79 -17.34 1.30
CA ASP A 54 12.82 -16.79 0.33
C ASP A 54 11.77 -17.77 -0.21
N ALA A 55 11.41 -18.81 0.57
CA ALA A 55 10.30 -19.71 0.22
C ALA A 55 8.91 -19.10 0.46
N GLY A 56 8.83 -17.87 0.99
CA GLY A 56 7.58 -17.11 1.17
C GLY A 56 7.28 -16.67 2.60
N PHE A 57 5.99 -16.58 2.93
CA PHE A 57 5.47 -16.14 4.23
C PHE A 57 4.55 -17.20 4.84
N TRP A 58 4.61 -17.29 6.17
CA TRP A 58 3.78 -18.18 6.96
C TRP A 58 2.88 -17.34 7.84
N LEU A 59 1.58 -17.61 7.75
CA LEU A 59 0.54 -16.80 8.36
C LEU A 59 -0.42 -17.68 9.13
N ASP A 60 -0.80 -17.24 10.32
CA ASP A 60 -1.95 -17.78 11.02
C ASP A 60 -3.27 -17.16 10.50
N LYS A 61 -4.41 -17.73 10.94
CA LYS A 61 -5.75 -17.27 10.53
C LYS A 61 -6.06 -15.83 10.98
N SER A 62 -5.44 -15.35 12.04
CA SER A 62 -5.61 -13.98 12.55
C SER A 62 -4.80 -12.98 11.75
N GLU A 63 -3.59 -13.35 11.33
CA GLU A 63 -2.66 -12.54 10.54
C GLU A 63 -3.21 -12.32 9.13
N ASP A 64 -3.70 -13.37 8.44
CA ASP A 64 -4.34 -13.23 7.12
C ASP A 64 -5.48 -12.20 7.16
N LYS A 65 -6.36 -12.27 8.17
CA LYS A 65 -7.46 -11.31 8.34
C LYS A 65 -6.95 -9.88 8.54
N LYS A 66 -5.91 -9.69 9.36
CA LYS A 66 -5.32 -8.38 9.60
C LYS A 66 -4.66 -7.82 8.34
N ILE A 67 -3.96 -8.65 7.55
CA ILE A 67 -3.39 -8.24 6.26
C ILE A 67 -4.49 -7.76 5.32
N ARG A 68 -5.57 -8.52 5.16
CA ARG A 68 -6.71 -8.15 4.30
C ARG A 68 -7.33 -6.82 4.73
N ALA A 69 -7.51 -6.61 6.04
CA ALA A 69 -8.04 -5.37 6.58
C ALA A 69 -7.11 -4.16 6.29
N VAL A 70 -5.79 -4.33 6.50
CA VAL A 70 -4.79 -3.29 6.21
C VAL A 70 -4.77 -2.96 4.72
N MET A 71 -4.78 -3.96 3.84
CA MET A 71 -4.78 -3.75 2.39
C MET A 71 -6.04 -3.05 1.91
N SER A 72 -7.22 -3.47 2.38
CA SER A 72 -8.50 -2.82 2.05
C SER A 72 -8.53 -1.36 2.50
N LYS A 73 -8.03 -1.06 3.71
CA LYS A 73 -7.95 0.31 4.21
C LYS A 73 -7.01 1.17 3.36
N ARG A 74 -5.87 0.62 2.95
CA ARG A 74 -4.90 1.32 2.10
C ARG A 74 -5.48 1.66 0.73
N GLU A 75 -6.17 0.72 0.09
CA GLU A 75 -6.84 0.94 -1.19
C GLU A 75 -7.88 2.08 -1.08
N SER A 76 -8.72 2.04 -0.04
CA SER A 76 -9.71 3.09 0.23
C SER A 76 -9.06 4.47 0.38
N ASN A 77 -7.97 4.56 1.15
CA ASN A 77 -7.22 5.81 1.34
C ASN A 77 -6.60 6.31 0.03
N PHE A 78 -6.03 5.42 -0.78
CA PHE A 78 -5.45 5.77 -2.08
C PHE A 78 -6.52 6.32 -3.04
N ARG A 79 -7.69 5.68 -3.10
CA ARG A 79 -8.82 6.17 -3.90
C ARG A 79 -9.27 7.57 -3.49
N ARG A 80 -9.25 7.86 -2.18
CA ARG A 80 -9.59 9.20 -1.65
C ARG A 80 -8.56 10.24 -2.09
N ALA A 81 -7.27 9.95 -1.97
CA ALA A 81 -6.19 10.83 -2.41
C ALA A 81 -6.29 11.15 -3.91
N ALA A 82 -6.46 10.12 -4.75
CA ALA A 82 -6.61 10.28 -6.20
C ALA A 82 -7.88 11.07 -6.60
N THR A 83 -8.95 10.99 -5.79
CA THR A 83 -10.17 11.78 -6.00
C THR A 83 -9.97 13.24 -5.61
N ALA A 84 -9.28 13.48 -4.49
CA ALA A 84 -8.95 14.83 -4.03
C ALA A 84 -8.03 15.54 -5.04
N GLU A 85 -7.02 14.84 -5.57
CA GLU A 85 -6.10 15.36 -6.59
C GLU A 85 -6.85 15.75 -7.88
N ARG A 86 -7.73 14.88 -8.39
CA ARG A 86 -8.56 15.19 -9.57
C ARG A 86 -9.47 16.40 -9.34
N THR A 87 -10.06 16.49 -8.15
CA THR A 87 -10.95 17.60 -7.78
C THR A 87 -10.17 18.92 -7.72
N TRP A 88 -9.01 18.92 -7.05
CA TRP A 88 -8.12 20.07 -6.98
C TRP A 88 -7.63 20.52 -8.35
N HIS A 89 -7.21 19.59 -9.22
CA HIS A 89 -6.79 19.93 -10.59
C HIS A 89 -7.92 20.56 -11.42
N ARG A 90 -9.15 20.08 -11.29
CA ARG A 90 -10.33 20.66 -11.94
C ARG A 90 -10.62 22.07 -11.42
N GLU A 91 -10.60 22.25 -10.10
CA GLU A 91 -10.82 23.55 -9.46
C GLU A 91 -9.74 24.57 -9.85
N ARG A 92 -8.47 24.17 -9.85
CA ARG A 92 -7.34 25.03 -10.25
C ARG A 92 -7.37 25.42 -11.72
N ARG A 93 -7.87 24.55 -12.60
CA ARG A 93 -8.06 24.86 -14.03
C ARG A 93 -9.16 25.88 -14.30
N GLY A 94 -9.94 26.27 -13.28
CA GLY A 94 -11.04 27.21 -13.46
C GLY A 94 -12.22 26.61 -14.21
N ASP A 95 -12.33 25.27 -14.28
CA ASP A 95 -13.48 24.54 -14.81
C ASP A 95 -14.69 24.68 -13.86
N LYS A 96 -15.06 25.91 -13.50
CA LYS A 96 -16.42 26.24 -13.10
C LYS A 96 -17.08 26.71 -14.37
N VAL A 97 -18.00 25.92 -14.93
CA VAL A 97 -18.97 26.44 -15.87
C VAL A 97 -19.70 27.55 -15.11
N GLY A 98 -19.32 28.80 -15.39
CA GLY A 98 -19.82 29.95 -14.66
C GLY A 98 -21.34 29.92 -14.69
N ILE A 99 -21.98 30.32 -13.59
CA ILE A 99 -23.44 30.42 -13.53
C ILE A 99 -23.98 31.22 -14.74
N PHE A 100 -23.22 32.23 -15.16
CA PHE A 100 -23.45 33.01 -16.38
C PHE A 100 -23.43 32.20 -17.69
N GLN A 101 -22.57 31.18 -17.82
CA GLN A 101 -22.54 30.31 -18.99
C GLN A 101 -23.81 29.45 -19.09
N ARG A 102 -24.29 28.93 -17.95
CA ARG A 102 -25.53 28.13 -17.87
C ARG A 102 -26.79 28.95 -18.13
N VAL A 103 -26.83 30.21 -17.71
CA VAL A 103 -27.96 31.11 -17.99
C VAL A 103 -28.00 31.49 -19.47
N LYS A 104 -26.84 31.63 -20.12
CA LYS A 104 -26.74 31.95 -21.54
C LYS A 104 -27.24 30.82 -22.45
N GLU A 105 -27.10 29.56 -22.03
CA GLU A 105 -27.64 28.38 -22.74
C GLU A 105 -29.16 28.18 -22.55
N LEU A 106 -29.78 28.84 -21.56
CA LEU A 106 -31.23 28.76 -21.32
C LEU A 106 -32.02 29.92 -21.92
N LEU A 107 -31.36 31.04 -22.22
CA LEU A 107 -31.98 32.26 -22.75
C LEU A 107 -31.51 32.59 -24.18
N GLY A 108 -30.78 31.67 -24.82
CA GLY A 108 -30.36 31.74 -26.22
C GLY A 108 -31.05 30.65 -27.04
#